data_AF-A0A1Q3RMG2-F1
#
_entry.id   AF-A0A1Q3RMG2-F1
#
_cell.length_a   1.000
_cell.length_b   1.000
_cell.length_c   1.000
_cell.angle_alpha   90.00
_cell.angle_beta   90.00
_cell.angle_gamma   90.00
#
_symmetry.space_group_name_H-M   'P 1'
#
loop_
_entity.id
_entity.type
_entity.pdbx_description
1 polymer ?
#
loop_
_entity_poly.entity_id
_entity_poly.type
_entity_poly.pdbx_seq_one_letter_code
_entity_poly.pdbx_strand_id
1 'polypeptide(L)'
;MARGKSSKFIKVLTSKDTELIKQLSRTGVSTSEQIKKHIGLSDERITKLANSNFISITKEVVEGKTRNIIKLNDKGKKYAREELAVTFFPRVQSNHLYHDIKLTEMYFRLPNDVKETWRSENEIVLSLYSENINLDNCVDATVIIDGETVGIESIGNTYTDDIIATKHEIATTILGCSRIISA
;
A
#
# COMPACT_ATOMS: atom_id res chain seq x y z
N MET A 1 -34.39 -7.09 -28.74
CA MET A 1 -34.17 -7.56 -27.35
C MET A 1 -33.40 -6.51 -26.58
N ALA A 2 -34.00 -5.88 -25.57
CA ALA A 2 -33.30 -4.94 -24.71
C ALA A 2 -32.29 -5.71 -23.85
N ARG A 3 -30.98 -5.50 -24.06
CA ARG A 3 -29.95 -6.01 -23.14
C ARG A 3 -30.24 -5.41 -21.77
N GLY A 4 -30.54 -6.26 -20.78
CA GLY A 4 -30.80 -5.84 -19.40
C GLY A 4 -29.64 -4.98 -18.88
N LYS A 5 -29.97 -3.92 -18.16
CA LYS A 5 -28.98 -2.98 -17.60
C LYS A 5 -27.99 -3.73 -16.72
N SER A 6 -26.70 -3.60 -17.01
CA SER A 6 -25.64 -4.21 -16.21
C SER A 6 -25.71 -3.71 -14.76
N SER A 7 -25.57 -4.63 -13.80
CA SER A 7 -25.55 -4.31 -12.36
C SER A 7 -24.50 -3.25 -12.05
N LYS A 8 -24.86 -2.27 -11.22
CA LYS A 8 -23.95 -1.25 -10.69
C LYS A 8 -23.06 -1.75 -9.55
N PHE A 9 -23.39 -2.92 -8.99
CA PHE A 9 -22.72 -3.53 -7.85
C PHE A 9 -22.04 -4.83 -8.25
N ILE A 10 -20.98 -5.19 -7.52
CA ILE A 10 -20.36 -6.51 -7.64
C ILE A 10 -21.25 -7.56 -6.98
N LYS A 11 -21.41 -8.71 -7.64
CA LYS A 11 -22.14 -9.86 -7.09
C LYS A 11 -21.22 -10.82 -6.35
N VAL A 12 -20.02 -11.02 -6.91
CA VAL A 12 -18.98 -11.94 -6.42
C VAL A 12 -17.63 -11.25 -6.60
N LEU A 13 -16.73 -11.43 -5.63
CA LEU A 13 -15.33 -11.01 -5.72
C LEU A 13 -14.54 -12.03 -6.56
N THR A 14 -13.70 -11.52 -7.44
CA THR A 14 -12.75 -12.28 -8.25
C THR A 14 -11.37 -12.25 -7.60
N SER A 15 -10.46 -13.11 -8.05
CA SER A 15 -9.07 -13.11 -7.58
C SER A 15 -8.40 -11.73 -7.71
N LYS A 16 -8.68 -10.99 -8.80
CA LYS A 16 -8.16 -9.63 -9.01
C LYS A 16 -8.74 -8.61 -8.03
N ASP A 17 -10.00 -8.76 -7.62
CA ASP A 17 -10.56 -7.87 -6.60
C ASP A 17 -9.93 -8.15 -5.23
N THR A 18 -9.69 -9.44 -4.92
CA THR A 18 -8.98 -9.86 -3.72
C THR A 18 -7.53 -9.35 -3.73
N GLU A 19 -6.84 -9.42 -4.87
CA GLU A 19 -5.50 -8.87 -5.05
C GLU A 19 -5.46 -7.35 -4.83
N LEU A 20 -6.44 -6.61 -5.35
CA LEU A 20 -6.58 -5.18 -5.08
C LEU A 20 -6.80 -4.90 -3.59
N ILE A 21 -7.70 -5.65 -2.94
CA ILE A 21 -7.97 -5.45 -1.51
C ILE A 21 -6.72 -5.73 -0.68
N LYS A 22 -5.96 -6.77 -1.04
CA LYS A 22 -4.69 -7.13 -0.41
C LYS A 22 -3.62 -6.06 -0.60
N GLN A 23 -3.47 -5.53 -1.82
CA GLN A 23 -2.51 -4.47 -2.06
C GLN A 23 -2.87 -3.20 -1.27
N LEU A 24 -4.13 -2.76 -1.33
CA LEU A 24 -4.58 -1.58 -0.58
C LEU A 24 -4.48 -1.79 0.93
N SER A 25 -4.56 -3.02 1.43
CA SER A 25 -4.36 -3.30 2.85
C SER A 25 -2.90 -3.20 3.28
N ARG A 26 -1.94 -3.36 2.35
CA ARG A 26 -0.49 -3.33 2.62
C ARG A 26 0.14 -1.95 2.40
N THR A 27 -0.33 -1.19 1.41
CA THR A 27 0.24 0.15 1.09
C THR A 27 -0.76 1.30 1.25
N GLY A 28 -2.02 1.00 1.60
CA GLY A 28 -3.03 1.99 1.93
C GLY A 28 -3.71 2.67 0.73
N VAL A 29 -3.02 2.81 -0.40
CA VAL A 29 -3.50 3.57 -1.56
C VAL A 29 -3.10 2.94 -2.89
N SER A 30 -3.82 3.28 -3.96
CA SER A 30 -3.38 3.07 -5.34
C SER A 30 -4.08 4.06 -6.27
N THR A 31 -3.51 4.33 -7.45
CA THR A 31 -4.22 5.07 -8.50
C THR A 31 -4.94 4.14 -9.47
N SER A 32 -5.94 4.65 -10.20
CA SER A 32 -6.62 3.88 -11.27
C SER A 32 -5.63 3.33 -12.29
N GLU A 33 -4.61 4.11 -12.65
CA GLU A 33 -3.58 3.71 -13.60
C GLU A 33 -2.72 2.55 -13.08
N GLN A 34 -2.32 2.59 -11.80
CA GLN A 34 -1.57 1.51 -11.16
C GLN A 34 -2.40 0.22 -11.11
N ILE A 35 -3.67 0.32 -10.70
CA ILE A 35 -4.58 -0.84 -10.65
C ILE A 35 -4.74 -1.46 -12.04
N LYS A 36 -4.96 -0.63 -13.07
CA LYS A 36 -5.11 -1.11 -14.45
C LYS A 36 -3.82 -1.75 -14.98
N LYS A 37 -2.66 -1.16 -14.68
CA LYS A 37 -1.35 -1.63 -15.15
C LYS A 37 -0.95 -2.96 -14.49
N HIS A 38 -1.08 -3.05 -13.17
CA HIS A 38 -0.49 -4.15 -12.40
C HIS A 38 -1.48 -5.27 -12.08
N ILE A 39 -2.74 -4.94 -11.81
CA ILE A 39 -3.79 -5.92 -11.46
C ILE A 39 -4.68 -6.23 -12.68
N GLY A 40 -4.83 -5.25 -13.58
CA GLY A 40 -5.65 -5.40 -14.78
C GLY A 40 -7.15 -5.39 -14.49
N LEU A 41 -7.60 -4.57 -13.53
CA LEU A 41 -9.02 -4.23 -13.34
C LEU A 41 -9.39 -3.03 -14.22
N SER A 42 -10.59 -3.05 -14.79
CA SER A 42 -11.13 -1.91 -15.56
C SER A 42 -11.72 -0.85 -14.64
N ASP A 43 -11.80 0.39 -15.12
CA ASP A 43 -12.46 1.49 -14.39
C ASP A 43 -13.92 1.17 -14.05
N GLU A 44 -14.61 0.44 -14.91
CA GLU A 44 -15.97 -0.06 -14.64
C GLU A 44 -15.98 -1.01 -13.43
N ARG A 45 -15.01 -1.93 -13.33
CA ARG A 45 -14.93 -2.86 -12.20
C ARG A 45 -14.55 -2.14 -10.91
N ILE A 46 -13.63 -1.18 -10.96
CA ILE A 46 -13.27 -0.29 -9.84
C ILE A 46 -14.51 0.47 -9.36
N THR A 47 -15.30 1.05 -10.27
CA THR A 47 -16.55 1.75 -9.93
C THR A 47 -17.57 0.83 -9.26
N LYS A 48 -17.69 -0.43 -9.72
CA LYS A 48 -18.59 -1.41 -9.08
C LYS A 48 -18.13 -1.79 -7.67
N LEU A 49 -16.83 -1.93 -7.44
CA LEU A 49 -16.27 -2.17 -6.10
C LEU A 49 -16.56 -1.00 -5.17
N ALA A 50 -16.42 0.23 -5.66
CA ALA A 50 -16.73 1.44 -4.91
C ALA A 50 -18.22 1.53 -4.55
N ASN A 51 -19.11 1.32 -5.52
CA ASN A 51 -20.56 1.26 -5.28
C ASN A 51 -20.92 0.16 -4.26
N SER A 52 -20.14 -0.92 -4.20
CA SER A 52 -20.36 -2.04 -3.27
C SER A 52 -19.68 -1.86 -1.91
N ASN A 53 -19.15 -0.65 -1.66
CA ASN A 53 -18.49 -0.19 -0.43
C ASN A 53 -17.18 -0.90 -0.05
N PHE A 54 -16.54 -1.61 -0.98
CA PHE A 54 -15.22 -2.23 -0.71
C PHE A 54 -14.09 -1.19 -0.74
N ILE A 55 -14.20 -0.20 -1.61
CA ILE A 55 -13.21 0.86 -1.80
C ILE A 55 -13.89 2.22 -1.88
N SER A 56 -13.12 3.30 -1.68
CA SER A 56 -13.49 4.67 -2.04
C SER A 56 -12.65 5.15 -3.22
N ILE A 57 -13.17 6.14 -3.94
CA ILE A 57 -12.47 6.83 -5.02
C ILE A 57 -12.57 8.33 -4.73
N THR A 58 -11.44 9.00 -4.54
CA THR A 58 -11.37 10.46 -4.44
C THR A 58 -10.53 11.02 -5.59
N LYS A 59 -10.78 12.27 -5.99
CA LYS A 59 -9.96 12.97 -6.98
C LYS A 59 -9.00 13.89 -6.25
N GLU A 60 -7.72 13.68 -6.44
CA GLU A 60 -6.67 14.48 -5.82
C GLU A 60 -5.69 14.99 -6.88
N VAL A 61 -5.10 16.15 -6.65
CA VAL A 61 -4.02 16.66 -7.50
C VAL A 61 -2.70 16.17 -6.92
N VAL A 62 -2.01 15.30 -7.66
CA VAL A 62 -0.69 14.77 -7.30
C VAL A 62 0.27 15.09 -8.44
N GLU A 63 1.36 15.78 -8.13
CA GLU A 63 2.34 16.26 -9.13
C GLU A 63 1.68 17.10 -10.26
N GLY A 64 0.75 17.98 -9.90
CA GLY A 64 0.03 18.82 -10.86
C GLY A 64 -0.93 18.06 -11.78
N LYS A 65 -1.16 16.76 -11.56
CA LYS A 65 -2.11 15.95 -12.32
C LYS A 65 -3.25 15.49 -11.42
N THR A 66 -4.48 15.67 -11.88
CA THR A 66 -5.67 15.09 -11.23
C THR A 66 -5.66 13.58 -11.41
N ARG A 67 -5.65 12.84 -10.30
CA ARG A 67 -5.67 11.37 -10.27
C ARG A 67 -6.83 10.88 -9.43
N ASN A 68 -7.37 9.72 -9.81
CA ASN A 68 -8.28 8.98 -8.94
C ASN A 68 -7.44 8.22 -7.91
N ILE A 69 -7.66 8.51 -6.64
CA ILE A 69 -7.03 7.87 -5.50
C ILE A 69 -7.99 6.86 -4.91
N ILE A 70 -7.56 5.60 -4.84
CA ILE A 70 -8.35 4.47 -4.37
C ILE A 70 -7.83 4.02 -3.01
N LYS A 71 -8.75 3.83 -2.06
CA LYS A 71 -8.47 3.34 -0.69
C LYS A 71 -9.50 2.32 -0.26
N LEU A 72 -9.20 1.49 0.75
CA LEU A 72 -10.20 0.60 1.35
C LEU A 72 -11.25 1.40 2.12
N ASN A 73 -12.51 1.03 1.93
CA ASN A 73 -13.62 1.39 2.82
C ASN A 73 -13.83 0.31 3.89
N ASP A 74 -14.77 0.54 4.81
CA ASP A 74 -15.02 -0.35 5.95
C ASP A 74 -15.31 -1.78 5.55
N LYS A 75 -16.07 -2.00 4.46
CA LYS A 75 -16.35 -3.36 3.96
C LYS A 75 -15.09 -4.03 3.40
N GLY A 76 -14.24 -3.27 2.71
CA GLY A 76 -12.95 -3.77 2.20
C GLY A 76 -11.98 -4.08 3.32
N LYS A 77 -11.90 -3.23 4.35
CA LYS A 77 -11.10 -3.50 5.56
C LYS A 77 -11.63 -4.73 6.29
N LYS A 78 -12.95 -4.86 6.44
CA LYS A 78 -13.57 -6.04 7.05
C LYS A 78 -13.18 -7.31 6.29
N TYR A 79 -13.36 -7.32 4.97
CA TYR A 79 -12.94 -8.44 4.13
C TYR A 79 -11.44 -8.75 4.27
N ALA A 80 -10.58 -7.73 4.27
CA ALA A 80 -9.13 -7.93 4.45
C ALA A 80 -8.79 -8.56 5.82
N ARG A 81 -9.49 -8.20 6.89
CA ARG A 81 -9.31 -8.82 8.22
C ARG A 81 -9.75 -10.28 8.22
N GLU A 82 -10.96 -10.54 7.72
CA GLU A 82 -11.62 -11.85 7.83
C GLU A 82 -11.03 -12.88 6.87
N GLU A 83 -10.75 -12.48 5.64
CA GLU A 83 -10.38 -13.40 4.55
C GLU A 83 -8.88 -13.39 4.23
N LEU A 84 -8.17 -12.31 4.58
CA LEU A 84 -6.74 -12.14 4.27
C LEU A 84 -5.86 -12.04 5.53
N ALA A 85 -6.45 -12.23 6.72
CA ALA A 85 -5.77 -12.16 8.01
C ALA A 85 -4.98 -10.86 8.23
N VAL A 86 -5.42 -9.76 7.62
CA VAL A 86 -4.77 -8.45 7.79
C VAL A 86 -5.11 -7.89 9.17
N THR A 87 -4.10 -7.58 9.96
CA THR A 87 -4.29 -7.03 11.32
C THR A 87 -4.15 -5.52 11.37
N PHE A 88 -3.38 -4.92 10.46
CA PHE A 88 -3.08 -3.49 10.43
C PHE A 88 -3.35 -2.89 9.05
N PHE A 89 -3.64 -1.59 9.04
CA PHE A 89 -3.85 -0.83 7.80
C PHE A 89 -2.97 0.42 7.85
N PRO A 90 -2.18 0.70 6.80
CA PRO A 90 -1.37 1.90 6.72
C PRO A 90 -2.23 3.17 6.83
N ARG A 91 -1.66 4.18 7.48
CA ARG A 91 -2.28 5.52 7.53
C ARG A 91 -1.88 6.32 6.30
N VAL A 92 -2.86 6.73 5.49
CA VAL A 92 -2.64 7.55 4.29
C VAL A 92 -3.07 8.99 4.55
N GLN A 93 -2.16 9.95 4.36
CA GLN A 93 -2.42 11.39 4.53
C GLN A 93 -2.34 12.13 3.20
N SER A 94 -3.22 13.12 2.98
CA SER A 94 -3.32 13.80 1.67
C SER A 94 -2.05 14.54 1.27
N ASN A 95 -1.28 15.06 2.23
CA ASN A 95 0.01 15.72 2.00
C ASN A 95 1.14 14.75 1.62
N HIS A 96 0.97 13.43 1.83
CA HIS A 96 1.98 12.40 1.55
C HIS A 96 1.58 11.49 0.36
N LEU A 97 0.52 11.81 -0.38
CA LEU A 97 0.02 10.93 -1.45
C LEU A 97 1.04 10.59 -2.54
N TYR A 98 1.93 11.53 -2.89
CA TYR A 98 2.98 11.26 -3.87
C TYR A 98 3.92 10.14 -3.41
N HIS A 99 4.32 10.20 -2.14
CA HIS A 99 5.15 9.20 -1.49
C HIS A 99 4.43 7.84 -1.44
N ASP A 100 3.18 7.81 -0.98
CA ASP A 100 2.43 6.56 -0.84
C ASP A 100 2.15 5.89 -2.20
N ILE A 101 1.98 6.69 -3.27
CA ILE A 101 1.85 6.20 -4.65
C ILE A 101 3.17 5.58 -5.15
N LYS A 102 4.33 6.19 -4.84
CA LYS A 102 5.65 5.61 -5.15
C LYS A 102 5.87 4.30 -4.42
N LEU A 103 5.56 4.26 -3.11
CA LEU A 103 5.66 3.06 -2.30
C LEU A 103 4.79 1.93 -2.86
N THR A 104 3.60 2.26 -3.34
CA THR A 104 2.72 1.32 -4.04
C THR A 104 3.33 0.79 -5.34
N GLU A 105 4.03 1.63 -6.13
CA GLU A 105 4.73 1.16 -7.32
C GLU A 105 5.89 0.22 -6.96
N MET A 106 6.62 0.48 -5.87
CA MET A 106 7.64 -0.44 -5.35
C MET A 106 7.03 -1.78 -4.96
N TYR A 107 5.93 -1.76 -4.20
CA TYR A 107 5.20 -2.98 -3.84
C TYR A 107 4.88 -3.82 -5.09
N PHE A 108 4.33 -3.20 -6.14
CA PHE A 108 3.96 -3.95 -7.36
C PHE A 108 5.15 -4.60 -8.09
N ARG A 109 6.36 -4.01 -7.99
CA ARG A 109 7.59 -4.54 -8.61
C ARG A 109 8.16 -5.77 -7.88
N LEU A 110 7.75 -6.02 -6.65
CA LEU A 110 8.23 -7.15 -5.88
C LEU A 110 7.66 -8.48 -6.40
N PRO A 111 8.43 -9.59 -6.31
CA PRO A 111 7.89 -10.94 -6.46
C PRO A 111 6.74 -11.22 -5.48
N ASN A 112 5.83 -12.13 -5.84
CA ASN A 112 4.62 -12.37 -5.03
C ASN A 112 4.94 -12.93 -3.65
N ASP A 113 5.88 -13.86 -3.55
CA ASP A 113 6.41 -14.41 -2.30
C ASP A 113 7.00 -13.31 -1.41
N VAL A 114 7.72 -12.35 -1.99
CA VAL A 114 8.26 -11.20 -1.25
C VAL A 114 7.14 -10.26 -0.79
N LYS A 115 6.11 -10.00 -1.61
CA LYS A 115 4.94 -9.19 -1.24
C LYS A 115 4.20 -9.74 -0.02
N GLU A 116 4.14 -11.07 0.15
CA GLU A 116 3.50 -11.70 1.32
C GLU A 116 4.13 -11.27 2.65
N THR A 117 5.43 -10.98 2.61
CA THR A 117 6.26 -10.62 3.77
C THR A 117 6.26 -9.11 4.05
N TRP A 118 5.53 -8.32 3.26
CA TRP A 118 5.48 -6.87 3.39
C TRP A 118 4.94 -6.43 4.76
N ARG A 119 5.70 -5.61 5.46
CA ARG A 119 5.25 -4.92 6.68
C ARG A 119 5.33 -3.42 6.46
N SER A 120 4.23 -2.73 6.68
CA SER A 120 4.15 -1.27 6.62
C SER A 120 4.84 -0.60 7.82
N GLU A 121 5.23 0.67 7.69
CA GLU A 121 5.77 1.49 8.78
C GLU A 121 4.95 1.36 10.06
N ASN A 122 3.62 1.46 9.97
CA ASN A 122 2.74 1.33 11.14
C ASN A 122 2.88 -0.04 11.84
N GLU A 123 3.04 -1.12 11.08
CA GLU A 123 3.25 -2.48 11.63
C GLU A 123 4.63 -2.62 12.26
N ILE A 124 5.63 -1.91 11.73
CA ILE A 124 6.99 -1.88 12.27
C ILE A 124 6.99 -1.12 13.60
N VAL A 125 6.47 0.12 13.59
CA VAL A 125 6.39 0.98 14.77
C VAL A 125 5.63 0.31 15.91
N LEU A 126 4.49 -0.31 15.62
CA LEU A 126 3.71 -1.03 16.64
C LEU A 126 4.45 -2.23 17.22
N SER A 127 5.23 -2.95 16.40
CA SER A 127 6.03 -4.08 16.90
C SER A 127 7.16 -3.67 17.84
N LEU A 128 7.59 -2.41 17.76
CA LEU A 128 8.68 -1.83 18.56
C LEU A 128 8.18 -0.90 19.68
N TYR A 129 6.86 -0.75 19.84
CA TYR A 129 6.27 0.21 20.77
C TYR A 129 6.71 -0.02 22.23
N SER A 130 7.01 -1.27 22.61
CA SER A 130 7.54 -1.61 23.94
C SER A 130 8.97 -1.12 24.19
N GLU A 131 9.70 -0.69 23.16
CA GLU A 131 11.12 -0.36 23.25
C GLU A 131 11.39 1.14 23.46
N ASN A 132 10.36 1.99 23.53
CA ASN A 132 10.48 3.46 23.67
C ASN A 132 11.40 4.12 22.63
N ILE A 133 11.55 3.50 21.45
CA ILE A 133 12.38 4.00 20.37
C ILE A 133 11.60 5.09 19.62
N ASN A 134 12.20 6.27 19.47
CA ASN A 134 11.65 7.28 18.58
C ASN A 134 11.87 6.83 17.12
N LEU A 135 10.77 6.53 16.43
CA LEU A 135 10.75 6.01 15.07
C LEU A 135 10.24 7.05 14.05
N ASP A 136 10.33 8.34 14.37
CA ASP A 136 9.95 9.45 13.47
C ASP A 136 10.67 9.37 12.10
N ASN A 137 11.75 8.57 11.99
CA ASN A 137 12.50 8.29 10.78
C ASN A 137 12.62 6.78 10.49
N CYS A 138 11.58 5.98 10.74
CA CYS A 138 11.57 4.56 10.35
C CYS A 138 11.53 4.40 8.82
N VAL A 139 11.92 3.23 8.31
CA VAL A 139 11.72 2.89 6.89
C VAL A 139 10.23 2.72 6.59
N ASP A 140 9.83 3.07 5.37
CA ASP A 140 8.40 3.08 4.98
C ASP A 140 7.77 1.67 4.99
N ALA A 141 8.59 0.66 4.71
CA ALA A 141 8.21 -0.74 4.82
C ALA A 141 9.43 -1.67 4.97
N THR A 142 9.16 -2.93 5.31
CA THR A 142 10.13 -4.03 5.25
C THR A 142 9.56 -5.22 4.51
N VAL A 143 10.44 -6.03 3.93
CA VAL A 143 10.14 -7.31 3.29
C VAL A 143 11.23 -8.33 3.64
N ILE A 144 10.99 -9.61 3.34
CA ILE A 144 11.97 -10.68 3.47
C ILE A 144 12.41 -11.12 2.07
N ILE A 145 13.71 -11.11 1.81
CA ILE A 145 14.33 -11.58 0.57
C ILE A 145 15.46 -12.54 0.95
N ASP A 146 15.40 -13.78 0.45
CA ASP A 146 16.39 -14.83 0.75
C ASP A 146 16.61 -15.08 2.26
N GLY A 147 15.56 -14.88 3.06
CA GLY A 147 15.59 -15.04 4.53
C GLY A 147 16.11 -13.81 5.29
N GLU A 148 16.52 -12.75 4.59
CA GLU A 148 16.97 -11.49 5.20
C GLU A 148 15.87 -10.44 5.21
N THR A 149 15.77 -9.66 6.29
CA THR A 149 14.94 -8.46 6.32
C THR A 149 15.57 -7.37 5.45
N VAL A 150 14.78 -6.78 4.57
CA VAL A 150 15.19 -5.68 3.68
C VAL A 150 14.26 -4.50 3.89
N GLY A 151 14.83 -3.32 4.11
CA GLY A 151 14.10 -2.06 4.22
C GLY A 151 13.68 -1.54 2.84
N ILE A 152 12.49 -0.96 2.76
CA ILE A 152 11.94 -0.30 1.57
C ILE A 152 11.75 1.16 1.91
N GLU A 153 12.34 2.04 1.09
CA GLU A 153 12.31 3.48 1.29
C GLU A 153 11.97 4.22 -0.01
N SER A 154 10.92 5.02 -0.01
CA SER A 154 10.57 5.91 -1.11
C SER A 154 11.28 7.25 -0.91
N ILE A 155 12.52 7.36 -1.39
CA ILE A 155 13.31 8.57 -1.23
C ILE A 155 12.68 9.73 -2.02
N GLY A 156 12.34 10.79 -1.29
CA GLY A 156 11.93 12.07 -1.85
C GLY A 156 13.11 13.01 -2.06
N ASN A 157 12.96 14.01 -2.93
CA ASN A 157 14.00 15.01 -3.20
C ASN A 157 14.31 15.95 -2.02
N THR A 158 13.57 15.85 -0.90
CA THR A 158 13.67 16.72 0.27
C THR A 158 14.46 16.11 1.43
N TYR A 159 14.95 14.87 1.27
CA TYR A 159 15.74 14.20 2.29
C TYR A 159 17.14 14.81 2.39
N THR A 160 17.54 15.17 3.61
CA THR A 160 18.94 15.53 3.90
C THR A 160 19.75 14.26 4.16
N ASP A 161 21.06 14.34 3.97
CA ASP A 161 21.98 13.23 4.26
C ASP A 161 21.83 12.72 5.70
N ASP A 162 21.53 13.60 6.66
CA ASP A 162 21.30 13.26 8.06
C ASP A 162 20.03 12.39 8.27
N ILE A 163 18.94 12.69 7.55
CA ILE A 163 17.71 11.89 7.62
C ILE A 163 17.95 10.51 7.02
N ILE A 164 18.68 10.45 5.90
CA ILE A 164 19.06 9.20 5.24
C ILE A 164 19.93 8.37 6.20
N ALA A 165 20.95 8.97 6.80
CA ALA A 165 21.82 8.30 7.77
C ALA A 165 21.04 7.74 8.96
N THR A 166 20.10 8.52 9.51
CA THR A 166 19.23 8.08 10.61
C THR A 166 18.34 6.90 10.22
N LYS A 167 17.70 6.96 9.04
CA LYS A 167 16.91 5.85 8.49
C LYS A 167 17.75 4.58 8.30
N HIS A 168 18.97 4.74 7.80
CA HIS A 168 19.91 3.64 7.66
C HIS A 168 20.30 3.02 9.01
N GLU A 169 20.59 3.84 10.02
CA GLU A 169 20.93 3.36 11.37
C GLU A 169 19.78 2.60 12.02
N ILE A 170 18.55 3.14 11.94
CA ILE A 170 17.35 2.46 12.44
C ILE A 170 17.14 1.13 11.72
N ALA A 171 17.25 1.12 10.39
CA ALA A 171 17.05 -0.09 9.61
C ALA A 171 18.06 -1.18 9.98
N THR A 172 19.34 -0.86 10.07
CA THR A 172 20.39 -1.87 10.31
C THR A 172 20.45 -2.30 11.77
N THR A 173 20.38 -1.34 12.71
CA THR A 173 20.65 -1.58 14.13
C THR A 173 19.42 -2.07 14.88
N ILE A 174 18.23 -1.56 14.52
CA ILE A 174 16.98 -1.83 15.23
C ILE A 174 16.16 -2.88 14.50
N LEU A 175 16.01 -2.74 13.17
CA LEU A 175 15.21 -3.66 12.37
C LEU A 175 15.98 -4.89 11.85
N GLY A 176 17.32 -4.88 11.99
CA GLY A 176 18.17 -5.96 11.47
C GLY A 176 18.13 -6.08 9.94
N CYS A 177 17.84 -4.98 9.23
CA CYS A 177 17.81 -4.97 7.77
C CYS A 177 19.22 -5.19 7.21
N SER A 178 19.38 -6.15 6.30
CA SER A 178 20.66 -6.39 5.63
C SER A 178 21.00 -5.31 4.62
N ARG A 179 19.98 -4.67 4.04
CA ARG A 179 20.08 -3.54 3.11
C ARG A 179 18.77 -2.75 3.05
N ILE A 180 18.83 -1.59 2.41
CA ILE A 180 17.66 -0.76 2.04
C ILE A 180 17.58 -0.68 0.52
N ILE A 181 16.37 -0.86 -0.02
CA ILE A 181 16.05 -0.61 -1.43
C ILE A 181 15.29 0.70 -1.51
N SER A 182 15.79 1.62 -2.35
CA SER A 182 15.16 2.90 -2.60
C SER A 182 14.69 3.07 -4.04
N ALA A 183 13.69 3.93 -4.25
CA ALA A 183 13.15 4.29 -5.56
C ALA A 183 13.04 5.81 -5.77
#